data_AF-A0A8C5QN26-F1
#
_entry.id   AF-A0A8C5QN26-F1
#
_cell.length_a   1.000
_cell.length_b   1.000
_cell.length_c   1.000
_cell.angle_alpha   90.00
_cell.angle_beta   90.00
_cell.angle_gamma   90.00
#
_symmetry.space_group_name_H-M   'P 1'
#
loop_
_entity.id
_entity.type
_entity.pdbx_description
1 polymer ?
#
loop_
_entity_poly.entity_id
_entity_poly.type
_entity_poly.pdbx_seq_one_letter_code
_entity_poly.pdbx_strand_id
1 'polypeptide(L)'
;MANLNLISMNVRGLNMPAKRSKALAEFQRLKGDVIFVQETHFREGSAPGFRNARYPTGYFSNFGETKSRGVAILFARHVPFTLQDVVTDPQGRFLMVKGMLGNTKLTFVNVYLPNRLQTKCLRKVLRRLSKFQEGFVVLGGDCNVSLDMPADCVQGGGSSVPSLRVQFRKLLSADRLIDCWHLSNPAVKDYTFYSHVFKKYSRIDYFFVEHKALEMVRSCKIGPITWLDHAPLLLSLALPNLVRTENAWRLNESLLSDPMTRAEVIASLENYFLENDTDDVRPATVWEAHKCVLRGAFNQLGTRRKKERTARTEELLREITALELTHKSDLDP
;
A
#
# COMPACT_ATOMS: atom_id res chain seq x y z
N MET A 1 15.89 -7.82 11.35
CA MET A 1 15.55 -7.74 9.91
C MET A 1 14.42 -6.74 9.74
N ALA A 2 14.53 -5.81 8.79
CA ALA A 2 13.44 -4.89 8.49
C ALA A 2 12.45 -5.55 7.52
N ASN A 3 11.15 -5.33 7.73
CA ASN A 3 10.13 -5.81 6.81
C ASN A 3 9.88 -4.79 5.69
N LEU A 4 9.60 -5.28 4.49
CA LEU A 4 9.03 -4.52 3.39
C LEU A 4 7.52 -4.75 3.38
N ASN A 5 6.73 -3.70 3.56
CA ASN A 5 5.28 -3.79 3.56
C ASN A 5 4.73 -3.39 2.18
N LEU A 6 4.07 -4.31 1.51
CA LEU A 6 3.38 -4.07 0.27
C LEU A 6 1.88 -3.88 0.51
N ILE A 7 1.27 -3.02 -0.29
CA ILE A 7 -0.17 -2.79 -0.31
C ILE A 7 -0.67 -3.01 -1.72
N SER A 8 -1.79 -3.72 -1.89
CA SER A 8 -2.55 -3.72 -3.14
C SER A 8 -3.93 -3.12 -2.88
N MET A 9 -4.35 -2.16 -3.71
CA MET A 9 -5.63 -1.48 -3.55
C MET A 9 -6.20 -1.02 -4.89
N ASN A 10 -7.39 -1.55 -5.24
CA ASN A 10 -8.19 -1.02 -6.34
C ASN A 10 -8.90 0.25 -5.86
N VAL A 11 -8.58 1.39 -6.48
CA VAL A 11 -9.02 2.72 -6.02
C VAL A 11 -10.20 3.27 -6.83
N ARG A 12 -10.67 2.57 -7.86
CA ARG A 12 -11.81 2.96 -8.69
C ARG A 12 -11.76 4.44 -9.15
N GLY A 13 -10.64 4.82 -9.74
CA GLY A 13 -10.38 6.13 -10.32
C GLY A 13 -9.83 7.17 -9.33
N LEU A 14 -8.80 7.91 -9.76
CA LEU A 14 -8.07 8.90 -8.96
C LEU A 14 -8.04 10.31 -9.59
N ASN A 15 -8.97 10.59 -10.52
CA ASN A 15 -9.02 11.89 -11.21
C ASN A 15 -9.27 13.06 -10.25
N MET A 16 -9.96 12.84 -9.13
CA MET A 16 -10.26 13.88 -8.12
C MET A 16 -9.07 14.10 -7.16
N PRO A 17 -8.60 15.36 -6.96
CA PRO A 17 -7.51 15.67 -6.02
C PRO A 17 -7.77 15.19 -4.59
N ALA A 18 -8.99 15.41 -4.07
CA ALA A 18 -9.36 14.95 -2.73
C ALA A 18 -9.23 13.43 -2.57
N LYS A 19 -9.59 12.66 -3.61
CA LYS A 19 -9.47 11.19 -3.59
C LYS A 19 -8.01 10.73 -3.64
N ARG A 20 -7.14 11.43 -4.39
CA ARG A 20 -5.69 11.21 -4.35
C ARG A 20 -5.10 11.43 -2.97
N SER A 21 -5.48 12.53 -2.31
CA SER A 21 -5.02 12.83 -0.95
C SER A 21 -5.48 11.76 0.04
N LYS A 22 -6.73 11.29 -0.05
CA LYS A 22 -7.24 10.18 0.76
C LYS A 22 -6.44 8.88 0.54
N ALA A 23 -6.19 8.49 -0.71
CA ALA A 23 -5.41 7.30 -1.04
C ALA A 23 -3.98 7.37 -0.47
N LEU A 24 -3.28 8.49 -0.67
CA LEU A 24 -1.92 8.68 -0.15
C LEU A 24 -1.86 8.70 1.38
N ALA A 25 -2.86 9.29 2.03
CA ALA A 25 -2.99 9.27 3.49
C ALA A 25 -3.23 7.83 4.01
N GLU A 26 -4.06 7.06 3.31
CA GLU A 26 -4.34 5.66 3.65
C GLU A 26 -3.09 4.78 3.50
N PHE A 27 -2.34 4.91 2.41
CA PHE A 27 -1.06 4.19 2.24
C PHE A 27 -0.07 4.51 3.37
N GLN A 28 -0.01 5.78 3.77
CA GLN A 28 0.82 6.20 4.90
C GLN A 28 0.34 5.61 6.23
N ARG A 29 -0.97 5.59 6.49
CA ARG A 29 -1.57 5.01 7.70
C ARG A 29 -1.26 3.52 7.81
N LEU A 30 -1.36 2.82 6.69
CA LEU A 30 -1.06 1.40 6.54
C LEU A 30 0.45 1.09 6.50
N LYS A 31 1.31 2.11 6.59
CA LYS A 31 2.77 1.99 6.57
C LYS A 31 3.29 1.23 5.33
N GLY A 32 2.67 1.48 4.18
CA GLY A 32 3.04 0.84 2.92
C GLY A 32 4.37 1.37 2.38
N ASP A 33 5.26 0.45 2.03
CA ASP A 33 6.56 0.71 1.45
C ASP A 33 6.51 0.63 -0.08
N VAL A 34 5.80 -0.37 -0.63
CA VAL A 34 5.54 -0.51 -2.07
C VAL A 34 4.04 -0.65 -2.29
N ILE A 35 3.45 0.19 -3.15
CA ILE A 35 2.00 0.27 -3.31
C ILE A 35 1.60 -0.11 -4.73
N PHE A 36 0.81 -1.16 -4.87
CA PHE A 36 0.15 -1.56 -6.11
C PHE A 36 -1.23 -0.93 -6.13
N VAL A 37 -1.46 -0.05 -7.11
CA VAL A 37 -2.73 0.66 -7.29
C VAL A 37 -3.37 0.18 -8.58
N GLN A 38 -4.63 -0.22 -8.54
CA GLN A 38 -5.43 -0.61 -9.72
C GLN A 38 -6.55 0.38 -9.97
N GLU A 39 -7.01 0.47 -11.21
CA GLU A 39 -8.02 1.43 -11.64
C GLU A 39 -7.65 2.89 -11.34
N THR A 40 -6.46 3.31 -11.73
CA THR A 40 -6.06 4.73 -11.57
C THR A 40 -6.95 5.68 -12.37
N HIS A 41 -7.45 5.23 -13.54
CA HIS A 41 -8.25 5.98 -14.51
C HIS A 41 -7.59 7.28 -15.00
N PHE A 42 -6.26 7.37 -14.94
CA PHE A 42 -5.50 8.48 -15.50
C PHE A 42 -5.45 8.38 -17.03
N ARG A 43 -5.44 9.52 -17.73
CA ARG A 43 -5.19 9.56 -19.18
C ARG A 43 -3.71 9.39 -19.47
N GLU A 44 -3.37 8.77 -20.58
CA GLU A 44 -2.00 8.77 -21.10
C GLU A 44 -1.50 10.20 -21.32
N GLY A 45 -0.23 10.46 -21.02
CA GLY A 45 0.35 11.81 -21.02
C GLY A 45 -0.04 12.71 -19.83
N SER A 46 -1.03 12.31 -19.01
CA SER A 46 -1.32 12.97 -17.73
C SER A 46 -0.74 12.16 -16.58
N ALA A 47 0.20 12.76 -15.85
CA ALA A 47 0.65 12.28 -14.56
C ALA A 47 0.11 13.24 -13.48
N PRO A 48 -1.22 13.31 -13.26
CA PRO A 48 -1.77 14.19 -12.24
C PRO A 48 -1.10 13.85 -10.91
N GLY A 49 -0.65 14.85 -10.14
CA GLY A 49 0.22 14.76 -8.96
C GLY A 49 -0.15 13.66 -7.94
N PHE A 50 0.08 12.41 -8.31
CA PHE A 50 -0.13 11.19 -7.55
C PHE A 50 1.23 10.61 -7.15
N ARG A 51 2.10 11.54 -6.79
CA ARG A 51 3.38 11.40 -6.13
C ARG A 51 3.41 12.52 -5.10
N ASN A 52 4.03 12.29 -3.97
CA ASN A 52 4.21 13.32 -2.95
C ASN A 52 5.57 13.15 -2.29
N ALA A 53 5.85 13.97 -1.27
CA ALA A 53 7.12 13.87 -0.54
C ALA A 53 7.36 12.47 0.05
N ARG A 54 6.31 11.70 0.39
CA ARG A 54 6.44 10.35 0.94
C ARG A 54 6.57 9.25 -0.12
N TYR A 55 5.90 9.40 -1.25
CA TYR A 55 5.96 8.48 -2.38
C TYR A 55 6.46 9.26 -3.62
N PRO A 56 7.76 9.61 -3.66
CA PRO A 56 8.31 10.42 -4.74
C PRO A 56 8.45 9.62 -6.04
N THR A 57 8.63 8.29 -5.92
CA THR A 57 8.87 7.40 -7.05
C THR A 57 7.61 6.60 -7.34
N GLY A 58 7.17 6.62 -8.60
CA GLY A 58 6.01 5.85 -9.03
C GLY A 58 6.02 5.58 -10.53
N TYR A 59 5.65 4.35 -10.92
CA TYR A 59 5.55 3.92 -12.31
C TYR A 59 4.09 3.68 -12.67
N PHE A 60 3.72 3.90 -13.92
CA PHE A 60 2.34 3.92 -14.36
C PHE A 60 2.19 3.18 -15.69
N SER A 61 1.09 2.47 -15.83
CA SER A 61 0.61 1.93 -17.10
C SER A 61 -0.84 2.35 -17.26
N ASN A 62 -1.10 3.37 -18.07
CA ASN A 62 -2.43 3.93 -18.28
C ASN A 62 -3.03 3.42 -19.59
N PHE A 63 -4.35 3.46 -19.72
CA PHE A 63 -5.02 3.20 -21.00
C PHE A 63 -5.25 4.53 -21.72
N GLY A 64 -4.65 4.70 -22.90
CA GLY A 64 -4.62 6.00 -23.59
C GLY A 64 -5.96 6.54 -24.08
N GLU A 65 -6.87 5.65 -24.46
CA GLU A 65 -8.10 6.04 -25.16
C GLU A 65 -9.19 6.60 -24.23
N THR A 66 -9.25 6.15 -22.97
CA THR A 66 -10.34 6.49 -22.04
C THR A 66 -9.85 6.64 -20.61
N LYS A 67 -10.62 7.35 -19.77
CA LYS A 67 -10.39 7.41 -18.31
C LYS A 67 -10.88 6.13 -17.64
N SER A 68 -10.30 4.99 -18.02
CA SER A 68 -10.62 3.69 -17.45
C SER A 68 -9.35 2.87 -17.24
N ARG A 69 -9.42 1.84 -16.40
CA ARG A 69 -8.29 0.93 -16.12
C ARG A 69 -7.09 1.72 -15.56
N GLY A 70 -5.88 1.20 -15.78
CA GLY A 70 -4.65 1.83 -15.36
C GLY A 70 -4.16 1.26 -14.05
N VAL A 71 -2.86 1.01 -14.00
CA VAL A 71 -2.18 0.45 -12.83
C VAL A 71 -0.94 1.28 -12.50
N ALA A 72 -0.60 1.36 -11.22
CA ALA A 72 0.60 2.05 -10.76
C ALA A 72 1.35 1.27 -9.68
N ILE A 73 2.66 1.46 -9.61
CA ILE A 73 3.51 0.97 -8.51
C ILE A 73 4.23 2.16 -7.91
N LEU A 74 3.96 2.47 -6.65
CA LEU A 74 4.61 3.55 -5.90
C LEU A 74 5.62 2.99 -4.89
N PHE A 75 6.70 3.73 -4.66
CA PHE A 75 7.72 3.41 -3.65
C PHE A 75 7.82 4.53 -2.63
N ALA A 76 7.81 4.17 -1.34
CA ALA A 76 8.04 5.12 -0.27
C ALA A 76 9.48 5.67 -0.31
N ARG A 77 9.68 6.93 0.07
CA ARG A 77 10.97 7.64 0.02
C ARG A 77 12.08 6.87 0.73
N HIS A 78 11.77 6.23 1.86
CA HIS A 78 12.76 5.53 2.67
C HIS A 78 13.12 4.14 2.15
N VAL A 79 12.50 3.70 1.05
CA VAL A 79 12.80 2.44 0.38
C VAL A 79 13.90 2.70 -0.65
N PRO A 80 15.12 2.17 -0.45
CA PRO A 80 16.24 2.37 -1.39
C PRO A 80 16.09 1.43 -2.59
N PHE A 81 15.07 1.67 -3.41
CA PHE A 81 14.81 0.89 -4.62
C PHE A 81 15.55 1.50 -5.81
N THR A 82 16.48 0.75 -6.39
CA THR A 82 17.17 1.10 -7.63
C THR A 82 16.47 0.43 -8.80
N LEU A 83 15.88 1.25 -9.66
CA LEU A 83 15.22 0.77 -10.88
C LEU A 83 16.24 0.14 -11.83
N GLN A 84 15.88 -1.01 -12.43
CA GLN A 84 16.60 -1.58 -13.55
C GLN A 84 15.79 -1.49 -14.85
N ASP A 85 14.53 -1.90 -14.83
CA ASP A 85 13.70 -1.91 -16.04
C ASP A 85 12.20 -1.87 -15.70
N VAL A 86 11.38 -1.43 -16.65
CA VAL A 86 9.92 -1.31 -16.53
C VAL A 86 9.25 -1.81 -17.79
N VAL A 87 8.23 -2.67 -17.64
CA VAL A 87 7.32 -3.05 -18.73
C VAL A 87 5.92 -2.54 -18.44
N THR A 88 5.39 -1.75 -19.37
CA THR A 88 4.01 -1.25 -19.35
C THR A 88 3.13 -2.04 -20.33
N ASP A 89 1.85 -2.13 -20.02
CA ASP A 89 0.82 -2.64 -20.91
C ASP A 89 0.02 -1.47 -21.52
N PRO A 90 -0.02 -1.34 -22.85
CA PRO A 90 -0.80 -0.27 -23.51
C PRO A 90 -2.29 -0.28 -23.17
N GLN A 91 -2.86 -1.40 -22.69
CA GLN A 91 -4.26 -1.47 -22.25
C GLN A 91 -4.46 -1.09 -20.78
N GLY A 92 -3.39 -0.74 -20.06
CA GLY A 92 -3.41 -0.39 -18.64
C GLY A 92 -3.82 -1.55 -17.72
N ARG A 93 -3.51 -2.80 -18.11
CA ARG A 93 -3.91 -4.02 -17.36
C ARG A 93 -2.81 -4.59 -16.48
N PHE A 94 -1.55 -4.29 -16.76
CA PHE A 94 -0.46 -4.71 -15.90
C PHE A 94 0.73 -3.75 -16.00
N LEU A 95 1.57 -3.78 -14.98
CA LEU A 95 2.82 -3.04 -14.89
C LEU A 95 3.85 -3.93 -14.19
N MET A 96 5.00 -4.12 -14.81
CA MET A 96 6.12 -4.84 -14.23
C MET A 96 7.27 -3.87 -13.98
N VAL A 97 7.81 -3.89 -12.78
CA VAL A 97 8.95 -3.06 -12.39
C VAL A 97 9.97 -4.00 -11.75
N LYS A 98 11.18 -4.07 -12.33
CA LYS A 98 12.28 -4.84 -11.74
C LYS A 98 13.41 -3.92 -11.33
N GLY A 99 14.08 -4.32 -10.26
CA GLY A 99 15.17 -3.54 -9.71
C GLY A 99 15.79 -4.21 -8.50
N MET A 100 16.55 -3.41 -7.77
CA MET A 100 17.34 -3.85 -6.63
C MET A 100 16.93 -3.11 -5.37
N LEU A 101 16.85 -3.83 -4.26
CA LEU A 101 16.57 -3.28 -2.95
C LEU A 101 17.59 -3.87 -1.96
N GLY A 102 18.53 -3.03 -1.54
CA GLY A 102 19.78 -3.51 -0.93
C GLY A 102 20.55 -4.37 -1.95
N ASN A 103 20.86 -5.61 -1.57
CA ASN A 103 21.48 -6.60 -2.47
C ASN A 103 20.47 -7.61 -3.04
N THR A 104 19.17 -7.38 -2.84
CA THR A 104 18.12 -8.29 -3.28
C THR A 104 17.51 -7.79 -4.58
N LYS A 105 17.56 -8.61 -5.64
CA LYS A 105 16.85 -8.36 -6.89
C LYS A 105 15.37 -8.73 -6.73
N LEU A 106 14.49 -7.85 -7.15
CA LEU A 106 13.03 -7.99 -7.02
C LEU A 106 12.35 -7.61 -8.32
N THR A 107 11.29 -8.34 -8.65
CA THR A 107 10.36 -8.02 -9.74
C THR A 107 8.96 -7.86 -9.16
N PHE A 108 8.42 -6.65 -9.22
CA PHE A 108 7.07 -6.33 -8.81
C PHE A 108 6.13 -6.34 -10.02
N VAL A 109 5.01 -7.05 -9.93
CA VAL A 109 4.03 -7.17 -11.01
C VAL A 109 2.66 -6.78 -10.48
N ASN A 110 2.17 -5.61 -10.86
CA ASN A 110 0.82 -5.16 -10.54
C ASN A 110 -0.13 -5.51 -11.69
N VAL A 111 -1.25 -6.18 -11.40
CA VAL A 111 -2.27 -6.57 -12.38
C VAL A 111 -3.65 -6.00 -12.05
N TYR A 112 -4.41 -5.70 -13.10
CA TYR A 112 -5.83 -5.42 -13.08
C TYR A 112 -6.51 -6.23 -14.19
N LEU A 113 -6.93 -7.44 -13.88
CA LEU A 113 -7.49 -8.35 -14.87
C LEU A 113 -8.92 -7.94 -15.25
N PRO A 114 -9.32 -8.13 -16.52
CA PRO A 114 -10.68 -7.84 -16.95
C PRO A 114 -11.71 -8.80 -16.34
N ASN A 115 -12.96 -8.32 -16.16
CA ASN A 115 -14.11 -9.13 -15.72
C ASN A 115 -14.43 -10.34 -16.62
N ARG A 116 -13.91 -10.36 -17.84
CA ARG A 116 -14.04 -11.46 -18.80
C ARG A 116 -12.66 -11.79 -19.36
N LEU A 117 -12.42 -13.07 -19.66
CA LEU A 117 -11.16 -13.55 -20.24
C LEU A 117 -9.95 -13.40 -19.30
N GLN A 118 -10.17 -13.51 -17.98
CA GLN A 118 -9.15 -13.45 -16.92
C GLN A 118 -7.95 -14.36 -17.23
N THR A 119 -8.19 -15.63 -17.58
CA THR A 119 -7.13 -16.60 -17.88
C THR A 119 -6.33 -16.25 -19.13
N LYS A 120 -6.97 -15.65 -20.15
CA LYS A 120 -6.27 -15.16 -21.36
C LYS A 120 -5.34 -14.00 -21.01
N CYS A 121 -5.81 -13.07 -20.17
CA CYS A 121 -5.01 -11.94 -19.70
C CYS A 121 -3.85 -12.43 -18.81
N LEU A 122 -4.12 -13.28 -17.82
CA LEU A 122 -3.08 -13.85 -16.95
C LEU A 122 -2.01 -14.59 -17.77
N ARG A 123 -2.41 -15.41 -18.75
CA ARG A 123 -1.43 -16.09 -19.62
C ARG A 123 -0.56 -15.10 -20.41
N LYS A 124 -1.09 -13.94 -20.82
CA LYS A 124 -0.29 -12.87 -21.44
C LYS A 124 0.72 -12.28 -20.44
N VAL A 125 0.28 -12.01 -19.21
CA VAL A 125 1.13 -11.51 -18.12
C VAL A 125 2.26 -12.50 -17.84
N LEU A 126 1.95 -13.76 -17.57
CA LEU A 126 2.95 -14.78 -17.23
C LEU A 126 3.97 -15.02 -18.35
N ARG A 127 3.54 -15.05 -19.62
CA ARG A 127 4.48 -15.12 -20.76
C ARG A 127 5.43 -13.93 -20.83
N ARG A 128 4.96 -12.71 -20.52
CA ARG A 128 5.82 -11.53 -20.48
C ARG A 128 6.75 -11.56 -19.27
N LEU A 129 6.23 -11.98 -18.12
CA LEU A 129 6.96 -12.11 -16.87
C LEU A 129 8.14 -13.08 -17.01
N SER A 130 7.94 -14.25 -17.63
CA SER A 130 9.00 -15.25 -17.84
C SER A 130 10.24 -14.71 -18.57
N LYS A 131 10.08 -13.67 -19.42
CA LYS A 131 11.17 -13.03 -20.17
C LYS A 131 11.76 -11.81 -19.47
N PHE A 132 11.06 -11.28 -18.49
CA PHE A 132 11.39 -10.01 -17.84
C PHE A 132 11.96 -10.21 -16.44
N GLN A 133 11.43 -11.21 -15.71
CA GLN A 133 11.66 -11.39 -14.29
C GLN A 133 13.13 -11.58 -13.94
N GLU A 134 13.50 -11.03 -12.79
CA GLU A 134 14.80 -11.19 -12.18
C GLU A 134 14.67 -11.17 -10.65
N GLY A 135 15.43 -12.03 -9.97
CA GLY A 135 15.34 -12.17 -8.51
C GLY A 135 14.01 -12.75 -8.04
N PHE A 136 13.48 -12.25 -6.92
CA PHE A 136 12.19 -12.69 -6.39
C PHE A 136 11.03 -11.95 -7.04
N VAL A 137 10.01 -12.69 -7.44
CA VAL A 137 8.78 -12.11 -8.01
C VAL A 137 7.72 -11.94 -6.93
N VAL A 138 7.10 -10.76 -6.92
CA VAL A 138 5.85 -10.49 -6.22
C VAL A 138 4.82 -10.01 -7.22
N LEU A 139 3.82 -10.84 -7.50
CA LEU A 139 2.70 -10.53 -8.37
C LEU A 139 1.49 -10.21 -7.50
N GLY A 140 0.77 -9.14 -7.78
CA GLY A 140 -0.44 -8.83 -7.01
C GLY A 140 -1.36 -7.85 -7.72
N GLY A 141 -2.56 -7.71 -7.19
CA GLY A 141 -3.58 -6.84 -7.75
C GLY A 141 -4.94 -7.50 -7.82
N ASP A 142 -5.84 -6.84 -8.54
CA ASP A 142 -7.21 -7.26 -8.74
C ASP A 142 -7.29 -8.25 -9.91
N CYS A 143 -7.58 -9.50 -9.58
CA CYS A 143 -7.70 -10.58 -10.55
C CYS A 143 -9.13 -10.74 -11.09
N ASN A 144 -10.12 -10.04 -10.53
CA ASN A 144 -11.54 -10.15 -10.88
C ASN A 144 -12.03 -11.62 -10.98
N VAL A 145 -11.50 -12.49 -10.10
CA VAL A 145 -11.88 -13.89 -9.99
C VAL A 145 -11.64 -14.41 -8.57
N SER A 146 -12.62 -15.11 -8.02
CA SER A 146 -12.46 -15.90 -6.78
C SER A 146 -11.91 -17.28 -7.11
N LEU A 147 -10.84 -17.71 -6.43
CA LEU A 147 -10.12 -18.92 -6.77
C LEU A 147 -10.65 -20.12 -5.95
N ASP A 148 -10.53 -20.07 -4.63
CA ASP A 148 -10.82 -21.14 -3.67
C ASP A 148 -12.25 -21.05 -3.13
N MET A 149 -13.19 -21.76 -3.77
CA MET A 149 -14.55 -21.87 -3.27
C MET A 149 -14.65 -23.01 -2.24
N PRO A 150 -15.37 -22.83 -1.12
CA PRO A 150 -16.18 -21.67 -0.72
C PRO A 150 -15.40 -20.60 0.09
N ALA A 151 -14.08 -20.73 0.27
CA ALA A 151 -13.30 -19.80 1.10
C ALA A 151 -13.29 -18.35 0.59
N ASP A 152 -13.33 -18.16 -0.74
CA ASP A 152 -13.14 -16.88 -1.42
C ASP A 152 -14.44 -16.16 -1.79
N CYS A 153 -15.60 -16.75 -1.53
CA CYS A 153 -16.88 -16.11 -1.83
C CYS A 153 -18.01 -16.77 -1.04
N VAL A 154 -18.93 -15.94 -0.55
CA VAL A 154 -20.14 -16.37 0.15
C VAL A 154 -20.97 -17.32 -0.72
N GLN A 155 -21.54 -18.37 -0.12
CA GLN A 155 -22.25 -19.43 -0.86
C GLN A 155 -23.37 -18.87 -1.78
N GLY A 156 -23.53 -19.49 -2.95
CA GLY A 156 -24.56 -19.11 -3.95
C GLY A 156 -24.14 -18.01 -4.95
N GLY A 157 -22.86 -17.62 -5.02
CA GLY A 157 -22.39 -16.45 -5.78
C GLY A 157 -21.34 -16.65 -6.87
N GLY A 158 -20.85 -17.86 -7.10
CA GLY A 158 -19.77 -18.09 -8.08
C GLY A 158 -20.26 -17.99 -9.53
N SER A 159 -20.27 -16.79 -10.12
CA SER A 159 -20.50 -16.59 -11.56
C SER A 159 -19.33 -17.07 -12.43
N SER A 160 -18.20 -17.46 -11.83
CA SER A 160 -17.11 -18.11 -12.56
C SER A 160 -17.46 -19.58 -12.83
N VAL A 161 -17.40 -19.98 -14.09
CA VAL A 161 -17.53 -21.39 -14.47
C VAL A 161 -16.39 -22.17 -13.79
N PRO A 162 -16.64 -23.35 -13.19
CA PRO A 162 -15.60 -24.16 -12.55
C PRO A 162 -14.33 -24.33 -13.41
N SER A 163 -14.50 -24.41 -14.74
CA SER A 163 -13.41 -24.48 -15.71
C SER A 163 -12.46 -23.28 -15.69
N LEU A 164 -12.96 -22.06 -15.49
CA LEU A 164 -12.15 -20.84 -15.41
C LEU A 164 -11.18 -20.92 -14.23
N ARG A 165 -11.68 -21.29 -13.05
CA ARG A 165 -10.89 -21.36 -11.81
C ARG A 165 -9.81 -22.44 -11.90
N VAL A 166 -10.15 -23.60 -12.47
CA VAL A 166 -9.20 -24.69 -12.70
C VAL A 166 -8.09 -24.24 -13.66
N GLN A 167 -8.44 -23.58 -14.77
CA GLN A 167 -7.45 -23.06 -15.71
C GLN A 167 -6.57 -21.97 -15.08
N PHE A 168 -7.15 -21.08 -14.28
CA PHE A 168 -6.41 -20.01 -13.61
C PHE A 168 -5.38 -20.59 -12.64
N ARG A 169 -5.79 -21.56 -11.80
CA ARG A 169 -4.86 -22.28 -10.91
C ARG A 169 -3.77 -23.00 -11.67
N LYS A 170 -4.11 -23.71 -12.75
CA LYS A 170 -3.11 -24.39 -13.60
C LYS A 170 -2.03 -23.43 -14.10
N LEU A 171 -2.41 -22.19 -14.47
CA LEU A 171 -1.45 -21.16 -14.86
C LEU A 171 -0.56 -20.73 -13.68
N LEU A 172 -1.14 -20.46 -12.51
CA LEU A 172 -0.36 -20.09 -11.31
C LEU A 172 0.60 -21.21 -10.88
N SER A 173 0.13 -22.46 -10.87
CA SER A 173 0.93 -23.62 -10.49
C SER A 173 2.06 -23.89 -11.48
N ALA A 174 1.85 -23.65 -12.78
CA ALA A 174 2.91 -23.80 -13.79
C ALA A 174 4.10 -22.88 -13.52
N ASP A 175 3.85 -21.66 -13.04
CA ASP A 175 4.88 -20.68 -12.66
C ASP A 175 5.24 -20.72 -11.15
N ARG A 176 4.76 -21.73 -10.41
CA ARG A 176 4.99 -21.92 -8.96
C ARG A 176 4.65 -20.67 -8.12
N LEU A 177 3.59 -19.98 -8.52
CA LEU A 177 3.05 -18.82 -7.82
C LEU A 177 2.08 -19.27 -6.73
N ILE A 178 2.32 -18.81 -5.50
CA ILE A 178 1.61 -19.25 -4.29
C ILE A 178 0.87 -18.07 -3.68
N ASP A 179 -0.41 -18.28 -3.34
CA ASP A 179 -1.27 -17.28 -2.71
C ASP A 179 -0.80 -16.98 -1.27
N CYS A 180 -0.38 -15.74 -1.04
CA CYS A 180 0.14 -15.29 0.25
C CYS A 180 -0.94 -15.23 1.34
N TRP A 181 -2.20 -14.97 0.97
CA TRP A 181 -3.31 -14.87 1.92
C TRP A 181 -3.60 -16.21 2.56
N HIS A 182 -3.85 -17.24 1.75
CA HIS A 182 -4.09 -18.60 2.25
C HIS A 182 -2.86 -19.21 2.92
N LEU A 183 -1.65 -18.87 2.46
CA LEU A 183 -0.42 -19.27 3.16
C LEU A 183 -0.38 -18.75 4.60
N SER A 184 -0.81 -17.50 4.82
CA SER A 184 -0.78 -16.87 6.14
C SER A 184 -2.02 -17.17 6.99
N ASN A 185 -3.15 -17.52 6.36
CA ASN A 185 -4.46 -17.65 6.99
C ASN A 185 -5.22 -18.89 6.48
N PRO A 186 -4.70 -20.11 6.67
CA PRO A 186 -5.22 -21.31 6.00
C PRO A 186 -6.66 -21.69 6.38
N ALA A 187 -7.13 -21.28 7.55
CA ALA A 187 -8.46 -21.61 8.07
C ALA A 187 -9.40 -20.39 8.14
N VAL A 188 -8.97 -19.21 7.69
CA VAL A 188 -9.74 -17.97 7.82
C VAL A 188 -10.40 -17.63 6.50
N LYS A 189 -11.71 -17.42 6.54
CA LYS A 189 -12.46 -16.81 5.43
C LYS A 189 -12.50 -15.31 5.62
N ASP A 190 -12.08 -14.57 4.61
CA ASP A 190 -12.25 -13.12 4.55
C ASP A 190 -12.20 -12.67 3.08
N TYR A 191 -12.71 -11.48 2.81
CA TYR A 191 -13.02 -11.02 1.46
C TYR A 191 -12.47 -9.63 1.19
N THR A 192 -12.10 -9.37 -0.06
CA THR A 192 -11.51 -8.08 -0.46
C THR A 192 -12.49 -7.17 -1.16
N PHE A 193 -13.66 -7.66 -1.58
CA PHE A 193 -14.63 -6.89 -2.36
C PHE A 193 -16.05 -7.17 -1.90
N TYR A 194 -16.87 -6.12 -1.82
CA TYR A 194 -18.31 -6.21 -1.62
C TYR A 194 -19.07 -5.71 -2.86
N SER A 195 -19.87 -6.60 -3.46
CA SER A 195 -20.78 -6.22 -4.53
C SER A 195 -22.10 -5.73 -3.96
N HIS A 196 -22.36 -4.43 -4.05
CA HIS A 196 -23.66 -3.86 -3.67
C HIS A 196 -24.82 -4.38 -4.54
N VAL A 197 -24.56 -4.69 -5.80
CA VAL A 197 -25.59 -5.18 -6.75
C VAL A 197 -26.02 -6.60 -6.38
N PHE A 198 -25.05 -7.48 -6.11
CA PHE A 198 -25.32 -8.88 -5.78
C PHE A 198 -25.46 -9.13 -4.29
N LYS A 199 -25.21 -8.13 -3.44
CA LYS A 199 -25.16 -8.19 -1.97
C LYS A 199 -24.27 -9.34 -1.48
N LYS A 200 -23.07 -9.42 -2.04
CA LYS A 200 -22.16 -10.56 -1.82
C LYS A 200 -20.73 -10.10 -1.64
N TYR A 201 -20.02 -10.82 -0.77
CA TYR A 201 -18.58 -10.68 -0.61
C TYR A 201 -17.81 -11.68 -1.46
N SER A 202 -16.67 -11.24 -1.97
CA SER A 202 -15.72 -12.07 -2.69
C SER A 202 -14.30 -11.61 -2.46
N ARG A 203 -13.35 -12.54 -2.43
CA ARG A 203 -11.93 -12.29 -2.50
C ARG A 203 -11.50 -12.33 -3.97
N ILE A 204 -11.07 -11.19 -4.48
CA ILE A 204 -10.64 -11.03 -5.88
C ILE A 204 -9.30 -10.29 -6.01
N ASP A 205 -8.77 -9.78 -4.90
CA ASP A 205 -7.45 -9.15 -4.81
C ASP A 205 -6.46 -10.12 -4.16
N TYR A 206 -5.28 -10.26 -4.75
CA TYR A 206 -4.30 -11.27 -4.35
C TYR A 206 -2.88 -10.71 -4.31
N PHE A 207 -2.05 -11.35 -3.49
CA PHE A 207 -0.61 -11.38 -3.66
C PHE A 207 -0.16 -12.82 -3.88
N PHE A 208 0.63 -13.01 -4.92
CA PHE A 208 1.30 -14.25 -5.24
C PHE A 208 2.82 -14.04 -5.21
N VAL A 209 3.52 -14.99 -4.63
CA VAL A 209 4.98 -15.04 -4.64
C VAL A 209 5.45 -16.35 -5.25
N GLU A 210 6.64 -16.35 -5.85
CA GLU A 210 7.28 -17.62 -6.24
C GLU A 210 7.61 -18.46 -5.01
N HIS A 211 7.62 -19.78 -5.17
CA HIS A 211 8.02 -20.73 -4.12
C HIS A 211 9.34 -20.35 -3.40
N LYS A 212 10.34 -19.86 -4.12
CA LYS A 212 11.64 -19.46 -3.55
C LYS A 212 11.56 -18.23 -2.62
N ALA A 213 10.47 -17.47 -2.68
CA ALA A 213 10.23 -16.29 -1.85
C ALA A 213 9.37 -16.57 -0.60
N LEU A 214 8.95 -17.82 -0.39
CA LEU A 214 8.05 -18.20 0.71
C LEU A 214 8.62 -17.84 2.08
N GLU A 215 9.91 -18.07 2.32
CA GLU A 215 10.56 -17.80 3.61
C GLU A 215 10.59 -16.30 3.97
N MET A 216 10.44 -15.43 2.98
CA MET A 216 10.34 -14.00 3.19
C MET A 216 8.94 -13.59 3.64
N VAL A 217 7.89 -14.36 3.35
CA VAL A 217 6.51 -14.00 3.72
C VAL A 217 6.34 -14.09 5.23
N ARG A 218 6.01 -12.96 5.87
CA ARG A 218 5.74 -12.89 7.31
C ARG A 218 4.26 -12.86 7.65
N SER A 219 3.49 -12.14 6.85
CA SER A 219 2.04 -12.08 7.01
C SER A 219 1.38 -11.50 5.77
N CYS A 220 0.19 -11.97 5.45
CA CYS A 220 -0.73 -11.33 4.52
C CYS A 220 -2.04 -11.01 5.24
N LYS A 221 -2.48 -9.75 5.20
CA LYS A 221 -3.65 -9.23 5.93
C LYS A 221 -4.62 -8.53 4.98
N ILE A 222 -5.92 -8.71 5.19
CA ILE A 222 -6.97 -7.91 4.56
C ILE A 222 -7.35 -6.80 5.54
N GLY A 223 -7.37 -5.55 5.07
CA GLY A 223 -7.85 -4.42 5.86
C GLY A 223 -9.36 -4.23 5.75
N PRO A 224 -9.96 -3.34 6.57
CA PRO A 224 -11.38 -3.07 6.47
C PRO A 224 -11.73 -2.33 5.17
N ILE A 225 -12.92 -2.58 4.64
CA ILE A 225 -13.49 -1.80 3.54
C ILE A 225 -13.94 -0.46 4.11
N THR A 226 -13.40 0.64 3.58
CA THR A 226 -13.66 1.99 4.14
C THR A 226 -14.35 2.91 3.12
N TRP A 227 -13.59 3.70 2.37
CA TRP A 227 -14.11 4.71 1.43
C TRP A 227 -14.11 4.21 -0.04
N LEU A 228 -13.83 2.92 -0.22
CA LEU A 228 -13.79 2.20 -1.49
C LEU A 228 -14.67 0.95 -1.37
N ASP A 229 -14.96 0.31 -2.50
CA ASP A 229 -15.62 -1.00 -2.60
C ASP A 229 -14.67 -2.19 -2.44
N HIS A 230 -13.36 -1.94 -2.49
CA HIS A 230 -12.31 -2.91 -2.20
C HIS A 230 -11.60 -2.62 -0.88
N ALA A 231 -11.25 -3.68 -0.16
CA ALA A 231 -10.33 -3.67 0.97
C ALA A 231 -8.88 -3.60 0.49
N PRO A 232 -7.99 -2.91 1.23
CA PRO A 232 -6.56 -3.00 0.98
C PRO A 232 -6.03 -4.38 1.38
N LEU A 233 -5.27 -5.01 0.49
CA LEU A 233 -4.52 -6.22 0.80
C LEU A 233 -3.09 -5.84 1.20
N LEU A 234 -2.60 -6.38 2.32
CA LEU A 234 -1.33 -6.03 2.94
C LEU A 234 -0.42 -7.25 2.99
N LEU A 235 0.80 -7.15 2.44
CA LEU A 235 1.79 -8.22 2.49
C LEU A 235 3.05 -7.70 3.20
N SER A 236 3.55 -8.44 4.19
CA SER A 236 4.82 -8.12 4.87
C SER A 236 5.88 -9.14 4.50
N LEU A 237 6.98 -8.68 3.91
CA LEU A 237 8.12 -9.49 3.50
C LEU A 237 9.35 -9.17 4.36
N ALA A 238 9.99 -10.16 4.96
CA ALA A 238 11.29 -10.00 5.57
C ALA A 238 12.38 -10.14 4.51
N LEU A 239 12.92 -9.01 4.07
CA LEU A 239 14.01 -9.00 3.11
C LEU A 239 15.36 -9.08 3.83
N PRO A 240 16.27 -9.97 3.39
CA PRO A 240 17.65 -9.97 3.86
C PRO A 240 18.30 -8.61 3.57
N ASN A 241 19.00 -8.07 4.56
CA ASN A 241 19.81 -6.85 4.39
C ASN A 241 19.05 -5.60 3.92
N LEU A 242 17.74 -5.52 4.14
CA LEU A 242 17.01 -4.27 3.93
C LEU A 242 17.45 -3.23 4.97
N VAL A 243 18.33 -2.32 4.54
CA VAL A 243 18.68 -1.11 5.29
C VAL A 243 17.74 -0.01 4.85
N ARG A 244 16.96 0.52 5.79
CA ARG A 244 16.11 1.69 5.52
C ARG A 244 16.97 2.94 5.58
N THR A 245 16.76 3.89 4.68
CA THR A 245 17.40 5.20 4.82
C THR A 245 16.78 5.90 6.02
N GLU A 246 17.61 6.39 6.95
CA GLU A 246 17.12 7.26 8.01
C GLU A 246 16.61 8.55 7.40
N ASN A 247 15.40 8.95 7.77
CA ASN A 247 14.89 10.25 7.37
C ASN A 247 15.52 11.30 8.28
N ALA A 248 16.24 12.26 7.69
CA ALA A 248 16.62 13.47 8.40
C ALA A 248 15.37 14.14 8.97
N TRP A 249 15.43 14.55 10.24
CA TRP A 249 14.31 15.25 10.87
C TRP A 249 14.00 16.54 10.12
N ARG A 250 12.71 16.80 9.91
CA ARG A 250 12.20 18.04 9.34
C ARG A 250 11.06 18.54 10.21
N LEU A 251 11.03 19.84 10.44
CA LEU A 251 9.94 20.48 11.15
C LEU A 251 8.63 20.26 10.40
N ASN A 252 7.58 19.86 11.11
CA ASN A 252 6.23 19.90 10.57
C ASN A 252 5.71 21.34 10.64
N GLU A 253 5.84 22.09 9.55
CA GLU A 253 5.42 23.50 9.46
C GLU A 253 3.95 23.72 9.82
N SER A 254 3.09 22.72 9.65
CA SER A 254 1.67 22.81 10.05
C SER A 254 1.48 23.02 11.56
N LEU A 255 2.50 22.72 12.38
CA LEU A 255 2.47 23.01 13.81
C LEU A 255 2.49 24.51 14.08
N LEU A 256 3.16 25.28 13.22
CA LEU A 256 3.29 26.73 13.34
C LEU A 256 2.02 27.48 12.98
N SER A 257 1.09 26.85 12.27
CA SER A 257 -0.19 27.45 11.89
C SER A 257 -1.20 27.53 13.04
N ASP A 258 -0.97 26.81 14.14
CA ASP A 258 -1.86 26.84 15.29
C ASP A 258 -1.40 27.87 16.34
N PRO A 259 -2.23 28.87 16.68
CA PRO A 259 -1.86 29.91 17.64
C PRO A 259 -1.47 29.38 19.02
N MET A 260 -2.15 28.34 19.53
CA MET A 260 -1.84 27.76 20.84
C MET A 260 -0.47 27.07 20.84
N THR A 261 -0.20 26.25 19.82
CA THR A 261 1.12 25.63 19.62
C THR A 261 2.21 26.67 19.49
N ARG A 262 1.94 27.77 18.80
CA ARG A 262 2.89 28.88 18.66
C ARG A 262 3.20 29.52 20.01
N ALA A 263 2.18 29.80 20.82
CA ALA A 263 2.36 30.37 22.16
C ALA A 263 3.14 29.43 23.09
N GLU A 264 2.83 28.13 23.09
CA GLU A 264 3.54 27.11 23.87
C GLU A 264 5.03 27.03 23.48
N VAL A 265 5.34 27.07 22.18
CA VAL A 265 6.72 27.11 21.68
C VAL A 265 7.40 28.40 22.10
N ILE A 266 6.78 29.57 21.92
CA ILE A 266 7.36 30.87 22.32
C ILE A 266 7.70 30.87 23.81
N ALA A 267 6.76 30.47 24.68
CA ALA A 267 7.00 30.41 26.12
C ALA A 267 8.16 29.46 26.48
N SER A 268 8.24 28.30 25.82
CA SER A 268 9.35 27.37 26.00
C SER A 268 10.70 27.93 25.52
N LEU A 269 10.70 28.74 24.45
CA LEU A 269 11.90 29.40 23.93
C LEU A 269 12.39 30.49 24.90
N GLU A 270 11.48 31.32 25.41
CA GLU A 270 11.78 32.39 26.37
C GLU A 270 12.35 31.83 27.67
N ASN A 271 11.74 30.77 28.22
CA ASN A 271 12.23 30.13 29.43
C ASN A 271 13.63 29.54 29.27
N TYR A 272 13.95 28.97 28.10
CA TYR A 272 15.28 28.42 27.85
C TYR A 272 16.36 29.50 27.94
N PHE A 273 16.18 30.65 27.30
CA PHE A 273 17.19 31.71 27.35
C PHE A 273 17.27 32.35 28.72
N LEU A 274 16.15 32.48 29.44
CA LEU A 274 16.15 32.98 30.81
C LEU A 274 17.02 32.12 31.76
N GLU A 275 17.01 30.79 31.57
CA GLU A 275 17.72 29.86 32.44
C GLU A 275 19.17 29.58 32.01
N ASN A 276 19.51 29.77 30.73
CA ASN A 276 20.76 29.26 30.14
C ASN A 276 21.64 30.35 29.49
N ASP A 277 21.16 31.58 29.35
CA ASP A 277 21.96 32.71 28.85
C ASP A 277 22.70 33.39 30.01
N THR A 278 23.72 32.69 30.50
CA THR A 278 24.56 33.11 31.62
C THR A 278 25.99 33.42 31.15
N ASP A 279 26.68 34.34 31.82
CA ASP A 279 28.01 34.83 31.41
C ASP A 279 29.10 33.74 31.36
N ASP A 280 28.88 32.60 32.02
CA ASP A 280 29.80 31.46 32.08
C ASP A 280 29.67 30.49 30.89
N VAL A 281 28.65 30.64 30.05
CA VAL A 281 28.42 29.78 28.88
C VAL A 281 28.61 30.56 27.59
N ARG A 282 29.41 30.02 26.67
CA ARG A 282 29.61 30.66 25.35
C ARG A 282 28.28 30.75 24.60
N PRO A 283 27.94 31.91 23.98
CA PRO A 283 26.68 32.08 23.25
C PRO A 283 26.44 31.04 22.16
N ALA A 284 27.50 30.57 21.49
CA ALA A 284 27.42 29.49 20.50
C ALA A 284 26.91 28.17 21.11
N THR A 285 27.34 27.83 22.33
CA THR A 285 26.86 26.62 23.03
C THR A 285 25.39 26.76 23.39
N VAL A 286 24.99 27.92 23.92
CA VAL A 286 23.59 28.23 24.26
C VAL A 286 22.71 28.07 23.02
N TRP A 287 23.14 28.57 21.87
CA TRP A 287 22.44 28.45 20.59
C TRP A 287 22.34 27.00 20.07
N GLU A 288 23.43 26.23 20.12
CA GLU A 288 23.40 24.83 19.66
C GLU A 288 22.50 23.95 20.55
N ALA A 289 22.57 24.12 21.87
CA ALA A 289 21.71 23.42 22.81
C ALA A 289 20.24 23.85 22.66
N HIS A 290 19.98 25.13 22.39
CA HIS A 290 18.64 25.65 22.12
C HIS A 290 17.96 24.94 20.95
N LYS A 291 18.68 24.76 19.83
CA LYS A 291 18.15 24.04 18.65
C LYS A 291 17.76 22.60 18.99
N CYS A 292 18.49 21.95 19.88
CA CYS A 292 18.17 20.60 20.34
C CYS A 292 16.88 20.58 21.19
N VAL A 293 16.75 21.52 22.13
CA VAL A 293 15.55 21.69 22.97
C VAL A 293 14.32 21.98 22.10
N LEU A 294 14.45 22.91 21.16
CA LEU A 294 13.38 23.28 20.23
C LEU A 294 12.92 22.09 19.37
N ARG A 295 13.87 21.30 18.85
CA ARG A 295 13.56 20.06 18.13
C ARG A 295 12.81 19.07 19.03
N GLY A 296 13.19 18.94 20.30
CA GLY A 296 12.50 18.14 21.30
C GLY A 296 11.04 18.57 21.51
N ALA A 297 10.82 19.88 21.72
CA ALA A 297 9.50 20.47 21.91
C ALA A 297 8.58 20.21 20.69
N PHE A 298 9.07 20.49 19.48
CA PHE A 298 8.30 20.21 18.26
C PHE A 298 7.99 18.72 18.07
N ASN A 299 8.92 17.82 18.43
CA ASN A 299 8.67 16.38 18.38
C ASN A 299 7.58 15.94 19.36
N GLN A 300 7.61 16.47 20.59
CA GLN A 300 6.60 16.17 21.60
C GLN A 300 5.22 16.63 21.16
N LEU A 301 5.11 17.87 20.67
CA LEU A 301 3.88 18.46 20.15
C LEU A 301 3.34 17.70 18.94
N GLY A 302 4.23 17.39 17.97
CA GLY A 302 3.88 16.60 16.80
C GLY A 302 3.39 15.20 17.17
N THR A 303 4.03 14.56 18.16
CA THR A 303 3.64 13.24 18.67
C THR A 303 2.30 13.27 19.37
N ARG A 304 2.06 14.26 20.25
CA ARG A 304 0.79 14.46 20.95
C ARG A 304 -0.38 14.61 19.98
N ARG A 305 -0.27 15.53 19.02
CA ARG A 305 -1.29 15.75 17.98
C ARG A 305 -1.52 14.53 17.11
N LYS A 306 -0.45 13.83 16.74
CA LYS A 306 -0.56 12.58 15.99
C LYS A 306 -1.34 11.55 16.80
N LYS A 307 -1.04 11.39 18.10
CA LYS A 307 -1.72 10.45 18.99
C LYS A 307 -3.22 10.75 19.09
N GLU A 308 -3.59 12.01 19.32
CA GLU A 308 -5.01 12.44 19.37
C GLU A 308 -5.77 12.11 18.08
N ARG A 309 -5.21 12.47 16.91
CA ARG A 309 -5.83 12.17 15.60
C ARG A 309 -5.90 10.68 15.30
N THR A 310 -4.87 9.94 15.69
CA THR A 310 -4.77 8.50 15.45
C THR A 310 -5.79 7.75 16.31
N ALA A 311 -5.97 8.15 17.57
CA ALA A 311 -6.90 7.49 18.50
C ALA A 311 -8.33 7.47 17.95
N ARG A 312 -8.85 8.62 17.48
CA ARG A 312 -10.20 8.68 16.89
C ARG A 312 -10.31 7.85 15.60
N THR A 313 -9.25 7.84 14.79
CA THR A 313 -9.23 7.03 13.56
C THR A 313 -9.26 5.54 13.88
N GLU A 314 -8.47 5.09 14.86
CA GLU A 314 -8.42 3.69 15.29
C GLU A 314 -9.70 3.23 15.97
N GLU A 315 -10.40 4.13 16.67
CA GLU A 315 -11.73 3.87 17.21
C GLU A 315 -12.74 3.62 16.07
N LEU A 316 -12.86 4.56 15.12
CA LEU A 316 -13.78 4.43 13.99
C LEU A 316 -13.48 3.20 13.13
N LEU A 317 -12.20 2.87 12.90
CA LEU A 317 -11.82 1.67 12.15
C LEU A 317 -12.19 0.39 12.90
N ARG A 318 -12.10 0.36 14.24
CA ARG A 318 -12.57 -0.78 15.03
C ARG A 318 -14.08 -0.96 14.90
N GLU A 319 -14.84 0.14 14.95
CA GLU A 319 -16.28 0.11 14.73
C GLU A 319 -16.64 -0.39 13.33
N ILE A 320 -16.01 0.14 12.28
CA ILE A 320 -16.20 -0.32 10.90
C ILE A 320 -15.88 -1.82 10.77
N THR A 321 -14.77 -2.27 11.35
CA THR A 321 -14.36 -3.69 11.28
C THR A 321 -15.37 -4.59 11.98
N ALA A 322 -15.91 -4.17 13.13
CA ALA A 322 -16.93 -4.92 13.85
C ALA A 322 -18.24 -5.01 13.05
N LEU A 323 -18.71 -3.89 12.50
CA LEU A 323 -19.92 -3.85 11.66
C LEU A 323 -19.75 -4.69 10.39
N GLU A 324 -18.58 -4.61 9.75
CA GLU A 324 -18.24 -5.40 8.57
C GLU A 324 -18.23 -6.90 8.89
N LEU A 325 -17.66 -7.30 10.05
CA LEU A 325 -17.65 -8.69 10.49
C LEU A 325 -19.07 -9.21 10.73
N THR A 326 -19.92 -8.44 11.42
CA THR A 326 -21.34 -8.80 11.62
C THR A 326 -22.04 -8.99 10.26
N HIS A 327 -21.89 -8.04 9.35
CA HIS A 327 -22.52 -8.12 8.03
C HIS A 327 -21.99 -9.29 7.17
N LYS A 328 -20.71 -9.65 7.30
CA LYS A 328 -20.14 -10.86 6.66
C LYS A 328 -20.76 -12.13 7.22
N SER A 329 -20.87 -12.24 8.55
CA SER A 329 -21.48 -13.39 9.22
C SER A 329 -22.97 -13.54 8.89
N ASP A 330 -23.70 -12.43 8.74
CA ASP A 330 -25.11 -12.46 8.33
C ASP A 330 -25.31 -13.00 6.90
N LEU A 331 -24.31 -12.82 6.03
CA LEU A 331 -24.35 -13.28 4.64
C LEU A 331 -23.73 -14.67 4.42
N ASP A 332 -22.71 -15.05 5.19
CA ASP A 332 -22.09 -16.40 5.21
C ASP A 332 -22.28 -17.05 6.60
N PRO A 333 -23.52 -17.48 6.94
CA PRO A 333 -23.86 -18.02 8.26
C PRO A 333 -23.20 -19.37 8.58
#